data_AF-A0A1M2YVV5-F1
#
_entry.id   AF-A0A1M2YVV5-F1
#
_cell.length_a   1.000
_cell.length_b   1.000
_cell.length_c   1.000
_cell.angle_alpha   90.00
_cell.angle_beta   90.00
_cell.angle_gamma   90.00
#
_symmetry.space_group_name_H-M   'P 1'
#
loop_
_entity.id
_entity.type
_entity.pdbx_description
1 polymer ?
#
loop_
_entity_poly.entity_id
_entity_poly.type
_entity_poly.pdbx_seq_one_letter_code
_entity_poly.pdbx_strand_id
1 'polypeptide(L)'
;MTAQVGKARRLHVDVPRLDDDDAIARRLLPALRSMVRAEVEQVRPPVPRVVVSRPDAEIMAACHKVALAADRLAQAKFSGTGEIAARQALIRTATTLGNVMKRHGRMP
;
A
#
# COMPACT_ATOMS: atom_id res chain seq x y z
N MET A 1 43.25 -25.82 -66.07
CA MET A 1 41.84 -26.26 -65.89
C MET A 1 41.74 -26.82 -64.48
N THR A 2 41.49 -25.94 -63.50
CA THR A 2 40.20 -25.58 -62.85
C THR A 2 39.93 -26.41 -61.60
N ALA A 3 40.01 -25.71 -60.47
CA ALA A 3 39.90 -26.18 -59.10
C ALA A 3 38.47 -26.61 -58.75
N GLN A 4 38.34 -27.62 -57.88
CA GLN A 4 37.12 -27.86 -57.12
C GLN A 4 37.37 -27.57 -55.64
N VAL A 5 36.87 -26.43 -55.21
CA VAL A 5 36.91 -25.92 -53.83
C VAL A 5 35.89 -26.69 -53.00
N GLY A 6 36.35 -27.30 -51.91
CA GLY A 6 35.54 -28.03 -50.94
C GLY A 6 34.45 -27.15 -50.31
N LYS A 7 33.22 -27.66 -50.31
CA LYS A 7 32.03 -26.96 -49.82
C LYS A 7 31.96 -27.07 -48.29
N ALA A 8 32.36 -26.01 -47.59
CA ALA A 8 32.19 -25.90 -46.14
C ALA A 8 30.69 -25.85 -45.78
N ARG A 9 30.19 -26.84 -45.02
CA ARG A 9 28.87 -26.79 -44.41
C ARG A 9 28.87 -25.74 -43.30
N ARG A 10 28.24 -24.58 -43.54
CA ARG A 10 27.87 -23.67 -42.46
C ARG A 10 26.74 -24.30 -41.67
N LEU A 11 26.98 -24.58 -40.39
CA LEU A 11 25.93 -24.90 -39.43
C LEU A 11 25.19 -23.59 -39.15
N HIS A 12 23.96 -23.48 -39.64
CA HIS A 12 23.04 -22.42 -39.24
C HIS A 12 22.62 -22.74 -37.80
N VAL A 13 23.20 -22.01 -36.84
CA VAL A 13 22.70 -22.02 -35.46
C VAL A 13 21.63 -20.94 -35.41
N ASP A 14 20.37 -21.35 -35.48
CA ASP A 14 19.24 -20.45 -35.23
C ASP A 14 19.20 -20.11 -33.74
N VAL A 15 19.65 -18.89 -33.43
CA VAL A 15 19.43 -18.29 -32.11
C VAL A 15 18.00 -17.73 -32.13
N PRO A 16 17.09 -18.18 -31.23
CA PRO A 16 15.73 -17.66 -31.18
C PRO A 16 15.74 -16.14 -30.99
N ARG A 17 14.90 -15.43 -31.75
CA ARG A 17 14.77 -13.98 -31.64
C ARG A 17 14.05 -13.65 -30.33
N LEU A 18 14.67 -12.79 -29.52
CA LEU A 18 14.14 -12.26 -28.25
C LEU A 18 12.68 -11.73 -28.36
N ASP A 19 12.26 -11.31 -29.56
CA ASP A 19 10.93 -10.77 -29.83
C ASP A 19 9.80 -11.82 -29.82
N ASP A 20 10.12 -13.09 -30.11
CA ASP A 20 9.12 -14.19 -30.15
C ASP A 20 8.70 -14.60 -28.73
N ASP A 21 9.64 -14.55 -27.78
CA ASP A 21 9.40 -14.86 -26.38
C ASP A 21 8.44 -13.84 -25.74
N ASP A 22 8.56 -12.56 -26.10
CA ASP A 22 7.68 -11.49 -25.64
C ASP A 22 6.23 -11.66 -26.16
N ALA A 23 6.07 -12.08 -27.42
CA ALA A 23 4.76 -12.34 -28.00
C ALA A 23 4.06 -13.53 -27.31
N ILE A 24 4.82 -14.59 -27.02
CA ILE A 24 4.34 -15.77 -26.30
C ILE A 24 4.00 -15.40 -24.85
N ALA A 25 4.86 -14.65 -24.17
CA ALA A 25 4.63 -14.19 -22.80
C ALA A 25 3.36 -13.34 -22.69
N ARG A 26 3.14 -12.39 -23.60
CA ARG A 26 1.91 -11.57 -23.65
C ARG A 26 0.65 -12.40 -23.84
N ARG A 27 0.73 -13.50 -24.59
CA ARG A 27 -0.39 -14.41 -24.79
C ARG A 27 -0.70 -15.27 -23.56
N LEU A 28 0.34 -15.71 -22.84
CA LEU A 28 0.20 -16.58 -21.67
C LEU A 28 -0.12 -15.82 -20.38
N LEU A 29 0.32 -14.56 -20.27
CA LEU A 29 0.15 -13.70 -19.09
C LEU A 29 -1.28 -13.60 -18.56
N PRO A 30 -2.34 -13.43 -19.38
CA PRO A 30 -3.71 -13.38 -18.88
C PRO A 30 -4.17 -14.69 -18.21
N ALA A 31 -3.81 -15.83 -18.80
CA ALA A 31 -4.16 -17.14 -18.25
C ALA A 31 -3.41 -17.43 -16.95
N LEU A 32 -2.11 -17.13 -16.93
CA LEU A 32 -1.28 -17.23 -15.72
C LEU A 32 -1.77 -16.31 -14.62
N ARG A 33 -2.15 -15.07 -14.94
CA ARG A 33 -2.76 -14.14 -13.96
C ARG A 33 -4.03 -14.70 -13.36
N SER A 34 -4.89 -15.32 -14.17
CA SER A 34 -6.12 -15.95 -13.67
C SER A 34 -5.81 -17.10 -12.71
N MET A 35 -4.88 -17.97 -13.08
CA MET A 35 -4.47 -19.10 -12.23
C MET A 35 -3.83 -18.61 -10.92
N VAL A 36 -2.86 -17.69 -11.00
CA VAL A 36 -2.20 -17.13 -9.82
C VAL A 36 -3.21 -16.44 -8.91
N ARG A 37 -4.19 -15.71 -9.46
CA ARG A 37 -5.24 -15.07 -8.65
C ARG A 37 -6.13 -16.10 -7.94
N ALA A 38 -6.50 -17.18 -8.62
CA ALA A 38 -7.28 -18.26 -8.02
C ALA A 38 -6.53 -18.94 -6.88
N GLU A 39 -5.24 -19.22 -7.06
CA GLU A 39 -4.38 -19.81 -6.02
C GLU A 39 -4.14 -18.85 -4.86
N VAL A 40 -3.93 -17.56 -5.15
CA VAL A 40 -3.79 -16.54 -4.10
C VAL A 40 -5.04 -16.46 -3.23
N GLU A 41 -6.25 -16.49 -3.80
CA GLU A 41 -7.48 -16.48 -3.00
C GLU A 41 -7.68 -17.79 -2.20
N GLN A 42 -7.19 -18.94 -2.68
CA GLN A 42 -7.23 -20.20 -1.93
C GLN A 42 -6.28 -20.19 -0.73
N VAL A 43 -5.08 -19.64 -0.90
CA VAL A 43 -4.04 -19.58 0.14
C VAL A 43 -4.21 -18.36 1.04
N ARG A 44 -5.06 -17.41 0.65
CA ARG A 44 -5.28 -16.17 1.39
C ARG A 44 -5.75 -16.50 2.81
N PRO A 45 -4.96 -16.15 3.85
CA PRO A 45 -5.42 -16.35 5.21
C PRO A 45 -6.67 -15.48 5.42
N PRO A 46 -7.67 -15.97 6.20
CA PRO A 46 -8.81 -15.16 6.55
C PRO A 46 -8.29 -13.87 7.21
N VAL A 47 -8.80 -12.73 6.77
CA VAL A 47 -8.44 -11.44 7.37
C VAL A 47 -8.73 -11.53 8.86
N PRO A 48 -7.72 -11.33 9.74
CA PRO A 48 -7.95 -11.41 11.17
C PRO A 48 -9.00 -10.38 11.55
N ARG A 49 -10.13 -10.85 12.08
CA ARG A 49 -11.18 -9.99 12.63
C ARG A 49 -10.67 -9.48 13.97
N VAL A 50 -9.99 -8.34 13.96
CA VAL A 50 -9.61 -7.66 15.20
C VAL A 50 -10.90 -7.15 15.84
N VAL A 51 -11.32 -7.80 16.91
CA VAL A 51 -12.45 -7.34 17.73
C VAL A 51 -11.92 -6.21 18.60
N VAL A 52 -12.01 -4.99 18.10
CA VAL A 52 -11.73 -3.80 18.90
C VAL A 52 -12.92 -3.59 19.83
N SER A 53 -12.67 -3.52 21.13
CA SER A 53 -13.73 -3.20 22.09
C SER A 53 -14.28 -1.80 21.76
N ARG A 54 -15.60 -1.61 21.90
CA ARG A 54 -16.22 -0.30 21.65
C ARG A 54 -15.53 0.85 22.42
N PRO A 55 -15.14 0.67 23.70
CA PRO A 55 -14.34 1.68 24.42
C PRO A 55 -13.02 2.04 23.71
N ASP A 56 -12.25 1.04 23.27
CA ASP A 56 -10.96 1.29 22.62
C ASP A 56 -11.15 1.95 21.25
N ALA A 57 -12.20 1.59 20.51
CA ALA A 57 -12.54 2.24 19.25
C ALA A 57 -12.90 3.72 19.44
N GLU A 58 -13.68 4.05 20.46
CA GLU A 58 -14.03 5.45 20.79
C GLU A 58 -12.81 6.25 21.23
N ILE A 59 -11.91 5.66 22.02
CA ILE A 59 -10.65 6.28 22.43
C ILE A 59 -9.74 6.52 21.22
N MET A 60 -9.56 5.52 20.35
CA MET A 60 -8.74 5.66 19.14
C MET A 60 -9.30 6.75 18.21
N ALA A 61 -10.62 6.82 18.04
CA ALA A 61 -11.25 7.87 17.26
C ALA A 61 -11.01 9.28 17.86
N ALA A 62 -11.01 9.40 19.19
CA ALA A 62 -10.67 10.66 19.86
C ALA A 62 -9.18 11.02 19.70
N CYS A 63 -8.26 10.06 19.84
CA CYS A 63 -6.84 10.24 19.60
C CYS A 63 -6.56 10.71 18.16
N HIS A 64 -7.24 10.10 17.17
CA HIS A 64 -7.10 10.50 15.77
C HIS A 64 -7.51 11.96 15.55
N LYS A 65 -8.58 12.45 16.20
CA LYS A 65 -8.97 13.87 16.13
C LYS A 65 -7.92 14.80 16.73
N VAL A 66 -7.27 14.39 17.82
CA VAL A 66 -6.18 15.16 18.43
C VAL A 66 -4.98 15.24 17.49
N ALA A 67 -4.59 14.12 16.86
CA ALA A 67 -3.50 14.10 15.87
C ALA A 67 -3.77 15.07 14.71
N LEU A 68 -4.97 15.02 14.12
CA LEU A 68 -5.36 15.94 13.06
C LEU A 68 -5.36 17.41 13.50
N ALA A 69 -5.75 17.70 14.75
CA ALA A 69 -5.70 19.06 15.27
C ALA A 69 -4.26 19.53 15.53
N ALA A 70 -3.36 18.63 15.92
CA ALA A 70 -1.94 18.91 16.10
C ALA A 70 -1.26 19.21 14.76
N ASP A 71 -1.54 18.41 13.72
CA ASP A 71 -1.02 18.64 12.36
C ASP A 71 -1.48 20.00 11.82
N ARG A 72 -2.76 20.34 12.01
CA ARG A 72 -3.30 21.66 11.63
C ARG A 72 -2.61 22.80 12.37
N LEU A 73 -2.31 22.62 13.65
CA LEU A 73 -1.56 23.64 14.41
C LEU A 73 -0.12 23.77 13.89
N ALA A 74 0.55 22.66 13.56
CA ALA A 74 1.88 22.71 12.95
C ALA A 74 1.86 23.46 11.61
N GLN A 75 0.86 23.18 10.76
CA GLN A 75 0.68 23.88 9.50
C GLN A 75 0.35 25.38 9.69
N ALA A 76 -0.47 25.72 10.68
CA ALA A 76 -0.80 27.11 11.01
C ALA A 76 0.44 27.90 11.48
N LYS A 77 1.31 27.27 12.29
CA LYS A 77 2.60 27.84 12.69
C LYS A 77 3.53 28.07 11.51
N PHE A 78 3.56 27.12 10.58
CA PHE A 78 4.40 27.24 9.38
C PHE A 78 3.92 28.35 8.43
N SER A 79 2.62 28.43 8.18
CA SER A 79 2.04 29.45 7.30
C SER A 79 1.91 30.84 7.93
N GLY A 80 2.06 30.94 9.26
CA GLY A 80 1.89 32.19 10.02
C GLY A 80 0.45 32.68 10.14
N THR A 81 -0.54 31.90 9.71
CA THR A 81 -1.96 32.29 9.71
C THR A 81 -2.80 31.32 10.54
N GLY A 82 -3.78 31.84 11.28
CA GLY A 82 -4.78 31.03 11.98
C GLY A 82 -4.27 30.22 13.19
N GLU A 83 -3.08 30.51 13.73
CA GLU A 83 -2.50 29.74 14.84
C GLU A 83 -3.40 29.71 16.09
N ILE A 84 -3.98 30.86 16.47
CA ILE A 84 -4.83 30.95 17.66
C ILE A 84 -6.05 30.02 17.54
N ALA A 85 -6.71 30.04 16.38
CA ALA A 85 -7.87 29.19 16.13
C ALA A 85 -7.48 27.71 16.12
N ALA A 86 -6.35 27.35 15.49
CA ALA A 86 -5.83 25.99 15.47
C ALA A 86 -5.46 25.50 16.88
N ARG A 87 -4.84 26.36 17.70
CA ARG A 87 -4.50 26.06 19.09
C ARG A 87 -5.75 25.81 19.93
N GLN A 88 -6.78 26.65 19.80
CA GLN A 88 -8.05 26.43 20.49
C GLN A 88 -8.74 25.13 20.05
N ALA A 89 -8.68 24.80 18.76
CA ALA A 89 -9.21 23.54 18.25
C ALA A 89 -8.49 22.34 18.86
N LEU A 90 -7.16 22.37 18.95
CA LEU A 90 -6.37 21.34 19.61
C LEU A 90 -6.76 21.15 21.08
N ILE A 91 -6.88 22.25 21.83
CA ILE A 91 -7.33 22.22 23.24
C ILE A 91 -8.70 21.54 23.36
N ARG A 92 -9.68 21.93 22.54
CA ARG A 92 -11.03 21.31 22.55
C ARG A 92 -10.99 19.81 22.26
N THR A 93 -10.16 19.38 21.31
CA THR A 93 -10.02 17.95 21.00
C THR A 93 -9.32 17.18 22.13
N ALA A 94 -8.32 17.77 22.78
CA ALA A 94 -7.64 17.18 23.92
C ALA A 94 -8.57 17.04 25.14
N THR A 95 -9.39 18.05 25.44
CA THR A 95 -10.43 17.96 26.47
C THR A 95 -11.44 16.86 26.16
N THR A 96 -11.84 16.74 24.89
CA THR A 96 -12.76 15.68 24.45
C THR A 96 -12.17 14.30 24.67
N LEU A 97 -10.88 14.10 24.31
CA LEU A 97 -10.16 12.86 24.59
C LEU A 97 -10.14 12.55 26.09
N GLY A 98 -9.80 13.54 26.93
CA GLY A 98 -9.83 13.38 28.38
C GLY A 98 -11.19 12.94 28.90
N ASN A 99 -12.28 13.53 28.41
CA ASN A 99 -13.65 13.14 28.78
C ASN A 99 -13.99 11.71 28.34
N VAL A 100 -13.57 11.30 27.14
CA VAL A 100 -13.76 9.92 26.64
C VAL A 100 -12.96 8.93 27.49
N MET A 101 -11.71 9.25 27.82
CA MET A 101 -10.86 8.41 28.66
C MET A 101 -11.43 8.26 30.07
N LYS A 102 -11.92 9.35 30.69
CA LYS A 102 -12.59 9.32 32.00
C LYS A 102 -13.85 8.47 31.98
N ARG A 103 -14.70 8.63 30.95
CA ARG A 103 -15.92 7.83 30.77
C ARG A 103 -15.65 6.33 30.75
N HIS A 104 -14.53 5.93 30.14
CA HIS A 104 -14.11 4.53 30.03
C HIS A 104 -13.15 4.08 31.15
N GLY A 105 -12.96 4.89 32.20
CA GLY A 105 -12.12 4.54 33.36
C GLY A 105 -10.63 4.43 33.07
N ARG A 106 -10.14 5.04 31.98
CA ARG A 106 -8.73 5.03 31.55
C ARG A 106 -7.92 6.21 32.10
N MET A 107 -8.56 7.11 32.83
CA MET A 107 -7.93 8.25 33.49
C MET A 107 -8.64 8.47 34.85
N PRO A 108 -7.96 8.23 35.98
CA PRO A 108 -8.50 8.52 37.31
C PRO A 108 -8.65 10.03 37.55
#